data_AF-A0A1F6Z0N7-F1
#
_entry.id   AF-A0A1F6Z0N7-F1
#
_cell.length_a   1.000
_cell.length_b   1.000
_cell.length_c   1.000
_cell.angle_alpha   90.00
_cell.angle_beta   90.00
_cell.angle_gamma   90.00
#
_symmetry.space_group_name_H-M   'P 1'
#
loop_
_entity.id
_entity.type
_entity.pdbx_description
1 polymer ?
#
loop_
_entity_poly.entity_id
_entity_poly.type
_entity_poly.pdbx_seq_one_letter_code
_entity_poly.pdbx_strand_id
1 'polypeptide(L)'
;MKTKTKINKQLERKTSNDLVETIIASKKNNAWNQIAAVLSGPRRQRLNLNLDEINKISKAGEIIAIPGKVLSQGEIDKKIKLVALAFSESAKKKIMEAKSEMETILNEIKKNPSAKGVRILKG
;
A
#
# COMPACT_ATOMS: atom_id res chain seq x y z
N MET A 1 4.78 8.57 -15.93
CA MET A 1 3.52 7.94 -15.44
C MET A 1 3.10 6.86 -16.43
N LYS A 2 2.61 5.68 -16.01
CA LYS A 2 2.17 4.64 -16.97
C LYS A 2 0.81 5.04 -17.57
N THR A 3 0.61 4.77 -18.86
CA THR A 3 -0.68 5.01 -19.53
C THR A 3 -1.76 4.04 -19.03
N LYS A 4 -3.02 4.50 -18.98
CA LYS A 4 -4.17 3.69 -18.55
C LYS A 4 -4.32 2.41 -19.37
N THR A 5 -3.98 2.46 -20.66
CA THR A 5 -3.99 1.32 -21.59
C THR A 5 -2.95 0.25 -21.22
N LYS A 6 -1.73 0.69 -20.83
CA LYS A 6 -0.66 -0.23 -20.42
C LYS A 6 -0.98 -0.93 -19.09
N ILE A 7 -1.66 -0.24 -18.18
CA ILE A 7 -2.15 -0.81 -16.92
C ILE A 7 -3.19 -1.92 -17.20
N ASN A 8 -4.14 -1.69 -18.10
CA ASN A 8 -5.14 -2.70 -18.48
C ASN A 8 -4.51 -3.97 -19.07
N LYS A 9 -3.61 -3.83 -20.04
CA LYS A 9 -2.91 -4.97 -20.65
C LYS A 9 -2.10 -5.79 -19.62
N GLN A 10 -1.66 -5.16 -18.54
CA GLN A 10 -0.94 -5.83 -17.45
C GLN A 10 -1.89 -6.47 -16.42
N LEU A 11 -3.09 -5.91 -16.25
CA LEU A 11 -4.15 -6.43 -15.37
C LEU A 11 -4.63 -7.80 -15.86
N GLU A 12 -4.83 -7.97 -17.17
CA GLU A 12 -5.25 -9.24 -17.81
C GLU A 12 -4.32 -10.42 -17.48
N ARG A 13 -3.06 -10.14 -17.12
CA ARG A 13 -2.05 -11.15 -16.79
C ARG A 13 -2.03 -11.50 -15.30
N LYS A 14 -2.91 -10.90 -14.49
CA LYS A 14 -2.98 -11.11 -13.04
C LYS A 14 -4.13 -12.05 -12.72
N THR A 15 -3.82 -13.07 -11.93
CA THR A 15 -4.77 -14.12 -11.52
C THR A 15 -5.36 -13.93 -10.12
N SER A 16 -4.76 -13.07 -9.29
CA SER A 16 -5.25 -12.82 -7.93
C SER A 16 -6.39 -11.80 -7.96
N ASN A 17 -7.57 -12.20 -7.50
CA ASN A 17 -8.78 -11.39 -7.49
C ASN A 17 -8.61 -10.09 -6.67
N ASP A 18 -8.07 -10.20 -5.45
CA ASP A 18 -7.87 -9.06 -4.54
C ASP A 18 -6.93 -8.00 -5.14
N LEU A 19 -5.88 -8.45 -5.82
CA LEU A 19 -4.95 -7.58 -6.51
C LEU A 19 -5.62 -6.85 -7.67
N VAL A 20 -6.43 -7.57 -8.46
CA VAL A 20 -7.13 -7.02 -9.62
C VAL A 20 -8.14 -5.96 -9.15
N GLU A 21 -8.94 -6.26 -8.12
CA GLU A 21 -9.90 -5.31 -7.55
C GLU A 21 -9.19 -4.04 -7.05
N THR A 22 -8.08 -4.20 -6.32
CA THR A 22 -7.27 -3.09 -5.81
C THR A 22 -6.73 -2.20 -6.94
N ILE A 23 -6.25 -2.80 -8.04
CA ILE A 23 -5.74 -2.04 -9.20
C ILE A 23 -6.86 -1.29 -9.89
N ILE A 24 -8.04 -1.90 -10.06
CA ILE A 24 -9.20 -1.28 -10.69
C ILE A 24 -9.66 -0.07 -9.86
N ALA A 25 -9.79 -0.24 -8.54
CA ALA A 25 -10.17 0.83 -7.62
C ALA A 25 -9.14 1.97 -7.65
N SER A 26 -7.84 1.64 -7.63
CA SER A 26 -6.75 2.62 -7.69
C SER A 26 -6.73 3.39 -9.02
N LYS A 27 -7.06 2.73 -10.15
CA LYS A 27 -7.08 3.34 -11.48
C LYS A 27 -8.22 4.34 -11.64
N LYS A 28 -9.35 4.13 -10.97
CA LYS A 28 -10.50 5.05 -11.01
C LYS A 28 -10.17 6.38 -10.33
N ASN A 29 -9.29 6.36 -9.33
CA ASN A 29 -8.97 7.54 -8.53
C ASN A 29 -7.59 8.10 -8.90
N ASN A 30 -7.55 9.32 -9.43
CA ASN A 30 -6.31 9.90 -9.96
C ASN A 30 -5.19 10.01 -8.90
N ALA A 31 -5.53 10.25 -7.63
CA ALA A 31 -4.56 10.31 -6.53
C ALA A 31 -3.86 8.97 -6.27
N TRP A 32 -4.54 7.86 -6.54
CA TRP A 32 -4.05 6.49 -6.33
C TRP A 32 -3.45 5.86 -7.60
N ASN A 33 -3.40 6.59 -8.72
CA ASN A 33 -2.81 6.09 -9.97
C ASN A 33 -1.36 5.62 -9.81
N GLN A 34 -0.60 6.21 -8.87
CA GLN A 34 0.77 5.79 -8.59
C GLN A 34 0.80 4.35 -8.06
N ILE A 35 -0.10 4.02 -7.13
CA ILE A 35 -0.26 2.66 -6.60
C ILE A 35 -0.71 1.71 -7.71
N ALA A 36 -1.69 2.11 -8.53
CA ALA A 36 -2.14 1.30 -9.66
C ALA A 36 -0.98 0.95 -10.61
N ALA A 37 -0.11 1.93 -10.92
CA ALA A 37 1.01 1.75 -11.82
C ALA A 37 2.09 0.79 -11.27
N VAL A 38 2.32 0.80 -9.96
CA VAL A 38 3.26 -0.12 -9.31
C VAL A 38 2.66 -1.53 -9.22
N LEU A 39 1.42 -1.66 -8.76
CA LEU A 39 0.75 -2.95 -8.57
C LEU A 39 0.50 -3.70 -9.88
N SER A 40 0.17 -2.98 -10.96
CA SER A 40 0.02 -3.56 -12.31
C SER A 40 1.34 -4.11 -12.85
N GLY A 41 2.47 -3.57 -12.39
CA GLY A 41 3.80 -3.97 -12.82
C GLY A 41 4.20 -5.40 -12.43
N PRO A 42 5.41 -5.82 -12.83
CA PRO A 42 6.03 -7.05 -12.34
C PRO A 42 6.18 -7.05 -10.82
N ARG A 43 6.18 -8.24 -10.19
CA ARG A 43 6.32 -8.38 -8.72
C ARG A 43 7.56 -7.68 -8.16
N ARG A 44 8.67 -7.69 -8.90
CA ARG A 44 9.94 -7.01 -8.52
C ARG A 44 9.84 -5.49 -8.37
N GLN A 45 8.81 -4.84 -8.94
CA GLN A 45 8.59 -3.40 -8.79
C GLN A 45 7.74 -3.07 -7.55
N ARG A 46 7.15 -4.07 -6.90
CA ARG A 46 6.33 -3.85 -5.70
C ARG A 46 7.25 -3.56 -4.54
N LEU A 47 6.89 -2.55 -3.76
CA LEU A 47 7.66 -2.13 -2.61
C LEU A 47 7.30 -3.03 -1.43
N ASN A 48 8.26 -3.85 -1.00
CA ASN A 48 8.16 -4.57 0.26
C ASN A 48 8.98 -3.80 1.29
N LEU A 49 8.36 -3.40 2.39
CA LEU A 49 9.02 -2.64 3.45
C LEU A 49 8.92 -3.36 4.78
N ASN A 50 9.97 -3.21 5.57
CA ASN A 50 10.01 -3.66 6.95
C ASN A 50 9.46 -2.59 7.90
N LEU A 51 9.11 -2.99 9.13
CA LEU A 51 8.57 -2.08 10.13
C LEU A 51 9.59 -1.02 10.56
N ASP A 52 10.88 -1.38 10.65
CA ASP A 52 11.95 -0.43 10.97
C ASP A 52 12.14 0.65 9.91
N GLU A 53 12.10 0.28 8.63
CA GLU A 53 12.17 1.23 7.51
C GLU A 53 11.01 2.22 7.56
N ILE A 54 9.81 1.71 7.81
CA ILE A 54 8.60 2.52 7.99
C ILE A 54 8.75 3.44 9.22
N ASN A 55 9.24 2.93 10.35
CA ASN A 55 9.41 3.73 11.56
C ASN A 55 10.41 4.88 11.36
N LYS A 56 11.50 4.64 10.61
CA LYS A 56 12.51 5.68 10.31
C LYS A 56 11.96 6.82 9.45
N ILE A 57 11.17 6.52 8.43
CA ILE A 57 10.68 7.52 7.46
C ILE A 57 9.35 8.18 7.88
N SER A 58 8.63 7.57 8.80
CA SER A 58 7.31 8.01 9.25
C SER A 58 7.38 9.02 10.39
N LYS A 59 6.39 9.90 10.43
CA LYS A 59 6.10 10.78 11.55
C LYS A 59 4.85 10.31 12.28
N ALA A 60 4.78 10.56 13.59
CA ALA A 60 3.61 10.22 14.38
C ALA A 60 2.36 10.94 13.83
N GLY A 61 1.25 10.22 13.70
CA GLY A 61 -0.01 10.70 13.14
C GLY A 61 -0.08 10.72 11.60
N GLU A 62 0.95 10.24 10.90
CA GLU A 62 0.97 10.20 9.43
C GLU A 62 0.26 8.95 8.87
N ILE A 63 -0.33 9.09 7.68
CA ILE A 63 -0.92 7.97 6.92
C ILE A 63 0.03 7.60 5.78
N ILE A 64 0.52 6.37 5.78
CA ILE A 64 1.51 5.90 4.80
C ILE A 64 0.91 4.78 3.96
N ALA A 65 0.96 4.94 2.64
CA ALA A 65 0.50 3.94 1.69
C ALA A 65 1.67 3.26 0.96
N ILE A 66 1.68 1.93 1.01
CA ILE A 66 2.76 1.08 0.51
C ILE A 66 2.18 0.17 -0.59
N PRO A 67 2.58 0.33 -1.86
CA PRO A 67 2.08 -0.45 -2.99
C PRO A 67 2.70 -1.87 -3.06
N GLY A 68 2.68 -2.60 -1.93
CA GLY A 68 3.25 -3.93 -1.79
C GLY A 68 3.00 -4.51 -0.40
N LYS A 69 3.91 -5.39 0.06
CA LYS A 69 3.74 -6.13 1.32
C LYS A 69 4.55 -5.52 2.45
N VAL A 70 3.95 -5.38 3.62
CA VAL A 70 4.67 -5.02 4.84
C VAL A 70 5.11 -6.28 5.57
N LEU A 71 6.39 -6.30 5.92
CA LEU A 71 7.09 -7.39 6.60
C LEU A 71 7.35 -7.00 8.07
N SER A 72 7.69 -7.98 8.92
CA SER A 72 7.71 -7.82 10.37
C SER A 72 9.05 -7.49 11.01
N GLN A 73 10.09 -7.28 10.20
CA GLN A 73 11.42 -6.98 10.74
C GLN A 73 11.41 -5.57 11.37
N GLY A 74 11.97 -5.45 12.58
CA GLY A 74 11.93 -4.21 13.35
C GLY A 74 10.69 -4.02 14.21
N GLU A 75 10.55 -2.81 14.73
CA GLU A 75 9.48 -2.38 15.64
C GLU A 75 8.97 -0.98 15.25
N ILE A 76 7.74 -0.69 15.64
CA ILE A 76 7.09 0.61 15.44
C ILE A 76 6.79 1.20 16.81
N ASP A 77 7.40 2.35 17.09
CA ASP A 77 7.18 3.06 18.37
C ASP A 77 6.22 4.23 18.22
N LYS A 78 5.88 4.57 16.97
CA LYS A 78 5.07 5.73 16.61
C LYS A 78 3.66 5.28 16.26
N LYS A 79 2.65 6.00 16.75
CA LYS A 79 1.27 5.84 16.30
C LYS A 79 1.14 6.35 14.87
N ILE A 80 1.03 5.44 13.91
CA ILE A 80 0.87 5.75 12.50
C ILE A 80 -0.24 4.91 11.89
N LYS A 81 -0.76 5.33 10.74
CA LYS A 81 -1.72 4.56 9.96
C LYS A 81 -1.04 3.98 8.73
N LEU A 82 -0.97 2.65 8.65
CA LEU A 82 -0.34 1.92 7.56
C LEU A 82 -1.37 1.34 6.60
N VAL A 83 -1.20 1.67 5.32
CA VAL A 83 -2.06 1.21 4.24
C VAL A 83 -1.23 0.38 3.27
N ALA A 84 -1.48 -0.92 3.16
CA ALA A 84 -0.69 -1.78 2.27
C ALA A 84 -1.56 -2.76 1.47
N LEU A 85 -0.96 -3.42 0.48
CA LEU A 85 -1.65 -4.49 -0.25
C LEU A 85 -1.85 -5.71 0.67
N ALA A 86 -0.80 -6.04 1.43
CA ALA A 86 -0.80 -7.16 2.35
C ALA A 86 0.16 -6.91 3.51
N PHE A 87 -0.10 -7.58 4.63
CA PHE A 87 0.76 -7.57 5.81
C PHE A 87 1.14 -9.01 6.13
N SER A 88 2.38 -9.26 6.56
CA SER A 88 2.71 -10.55 7.18
C SER A 88 1.95 -10.69 8.49
N GLU A 89 1.63 -11.93 8.87
CA GLU A 89 0.90 -12.20 10.11
C GLU A 89 1.66 -11.69 11.35
N SER A 90 2.97 -11.87 11.35
CA SER A 90 3.88 -11.30 12.35
C SER A 90 3.87 -9.76 12.37
N ALA A 91 3.74 -9.10 11.20
CA ALA A 91 3.71 -7.65 11.15
C ALA A 91 2.39 -7.11 11.72
N LYS A 92 1.27 -7.78 11.44
CA LYS A 92 -0.04 -7.41 12.00
C LYS A 92 -0.02 -7.39 13.53
N LYS A 93 0.59 -8.41 14.15
CA LYS A 93 0.73 -8.50 15.62
C LYS A 93 1.50 -7.31 16.17
N LYS A 94 2.68 -7.03 15.62
CA LYS A 94 3.52 -5.90 16.05
C LYS A 94 2.85 -4.53 15.84
N ILE A 95 2.12 -4.35 14.74
CA ILE A 95 1.38 -3.10 14.48
C ILE A 95 0.27 -2.90 15.53
N MET A 96 -0.42 -3.98 15.90
CA MET A 96 -1.47 -3.96 16.92
C MET A 96 -0.89 -3.69 18.32
N GLU A 97 0.25 -4.29 18.65
CA GLU A 97 1.01 -4.01 19.88
C GLU A 97 1.44 -2.54 19.98
N ALA A 98 1.89 -1.97 18.86
CA ALA A 98 2.25 -0.56 18.73
C ALA A 98 1.06 0.43 18.78
N LYS A 99 -0.17 -0.06 18.98
CA LYS A 99 -1.42 0.74 18.94
C LYS A 99 -1.53 1.60 17.68
N SER A 100 -0.99 1.08 16.57
CA SER A 100 -1.01 1.72 15.27
C SER A 100 -2.14 1.14 14.42
N GLU A 101 -2.64 1.94 13.48
CA GLU A 101 -3.73 1.52 12.60
C GLU A 101 -3.15 0.82 11.37
N MET A 102 -3.80 -0.26 10.95
CA MET A 102 -3.51 -0.91 9.67
C MET A 102 -4.79 -1.05 8.85
N GLU A 103 -4.68 -0.78 7.55
CA GLU A 103 -5.79 -0.87 6.62
C GLU A 103 -5.28 -1.40 5.27
N THR A 104 -6.16 -2.02 4.48
CA THR A 104 -5.81 -2.41 3.12
C THR A 104 -5.95 -1.24 2.16
N ILE A 105 -5.15 -1.22 1.09
CA ILE A 105 -5.27 -0.20 0.02
C ILE A 105 -6.71 -0.15 -0.52
N LEU A 106 -7.35 -1.31 -0.71
CA LEU A 106 -8.72 -1.39 -1.23
C LEU A 106 -9.71 -0.65 -0.32
N ASN A 107 -9.65 -0.89 0.98
CA ASN A 107 -10.53 -0.24 1.95
C ASN A 107 -10.23 1.26 2.07
N GLU A 108 -8.96 1.64 2.08
CA GLU A 108 -8.59 3.05 2.16
C GLU A 108 -9.05 3.83 0.93
N ILE A 109 -9.00 3.23 -0.27
CA ILE A 109 -9.51 3.84 -1.49
C ILE A 109 -11.03 4.02 -1.43
N LYS A 110 -11.75 3.06 -0.83
CA LYS A 110 -13.21 3.13 -0.64
C LYS A 110 -13.58 4.24 0.37
N LYS A 111 -12.81 4.40 1.45
CA LYS A 111 -13.02 5.43 2.49
C LYS A 111 -12.56 6.82 2.06
N ASN A 112 -11.39 6.93 1.45
CA ASN A 112 -10.72 8.17 1.06
C ASN A 112 -10.22 8.12 -0.40
N PRO A 113 -11.14 8.25 -1.39
CA PRO A 113 -10.78 8.22 -2.80
C PRO A 113 -9.84 9.36 -3.22
N SER A 114 -9.80 10.46 -2.44
CA SER A 114 -8.96 11.63 -2.71
C SER A 114 -7.51 11.49 -2.20
N ALA A 115 -7.20 10.45 -1.42
CA ALA A 115 -5.90 10.25 -0.77
C ALA A 115 -5.42 11.48 0.04
N LYS A 116 -6.35 12.25 0.63
CA LYS A 116 -5.98 13.44 1.41
C LYS A 116 -5.16 13.03 2.64
N GLY A 117 -3.97 13.61 2.80
CA GLY A 117 -3.06 13.31 3.91
C GLY A 117 -2.34 11.95 3.81
N VAL A 118 -2.47 11.24 2.68
CA VAL A 118 -1.81 9.95 2.47
C VAL A 118 -0.47 10.15 1.76
N ARG A 119 0.60 9.70 2.40
CA ARG A 119 1.93 9.66 1.79
C ARG A 119 2.15 8.32 1.09
N ILE A 120 2.15 8.35 -0.24
CA ILE A 120 2.43 7.16 -1.05
C ILE A 120 3.94 6.97 -1.15
N LEU A 121 4.45 5.84 -0.67
CA LEU A 121 5.85 5.47 -0.81
C LEU A 121 6.14 4.86 -2.18
N LYS A 122 7.25 5.28 -2.76
CA LYS A 122 7.81 4.74 -4.01
C LYS A 122 9.19 4.15 -3.72
N GLY A 123 9.52 3.06 -4.41
CA GLY A 123 10.88 2.56 -4.58
C GLY A 123 11.38 2.85 -5.98
#